data_AF-A0A1L8DQH3-F1
#
_entry.id   AF-A0A1L8DQH3-F1
#
_cell.length_a   1.000
_cell.length_b   1.000
_cell.length_c   1.000
_cell.angle_alpha   90.00
_cell.angle_beta   90.00
_cell.angle_gamma   90.00
#
_symmetry.space_group_name_H-M   'P 1'
#
loop_
_entity.id
_entity.type
_entity.pdbx_description
1 polymer ?
#
loop_
_entity_poly.entity_id
_entity_poly.type
_entity_poly.pdbx_seq_one_letter_code
_entity_poly.pdbx_strand_id
1 'polypeptide(L)'
;TDVTISNCEKPPCKLRRKSEVSIEEKFTPDRDLKTLTTTVHAEILGIPLPFIGVDNTSACDNLYEEDGTTKAGCPLQGGKKYVYKNSFKVLEIYPKTSLVVHWALTYDNKDVTCFEIPAKII
;
A
#
# COMPACT_ATOMS: atom_id res chain seq x y z
N THR A 1 11.64 -4.85 4.18
CA THR A 1 10.92 -3.82 3.41
C THR A 1 10.91 -2.57 4.23
N ASP A 2 11.32 -1.46 3.62
CA ASP A 2 11.32 -0.15 4.28
C ASP A 2 10.06 0.58 3.85
N VAL A 3 9.18 0.89 4.81
CA VAL A 3 7.87 1.50 4.57
C VAL A 3 7.81 2.87 5.23
N THR A 4 7.40 3.87 4.47
CA THR A 4 7.15 5.24 4.94
C THR A 4 5.70 5.62 4.68
N ILE A 5 5.03 6.21 5.66
CA ILE A 5 3.64 6.63 5.57
C ILE A 5 3.55 8.11 5.95
N SER A 6 2.96 8.93 5.09
CA SER A 6 2.80 10.36 5.35
C SER A 6 2.03 10.60 6.64
N ASN A 7 2.49 11.53 7.47
CA ASN A 7 1.84 11.93 8.72
C ASN A 7 1.69 10.79 9.76
N CYS A 8 2.53 9.75 9.68
CA CYS A 8 2.61 8.70 10.70
C CYS A 8 4.05 8.48 11.16
N GLU A 9 4.46 9.20 12.21
CA GLU A 9 5.76 9.01 12.85
C GLU A 9 5.82 7.75 13.74
N LYS A 10 4.68 7.35 14.31
CA LYS A 10 4.57 6.23 15.24
C LYS A 10 3.16 5.64 15.24
N PRO A 11 3.02 4.30 15.20
CA PRO A 11 1.72 3.64 15.33
C PRO A 11 1.04 3.91 16.70
N PRO A 12 -0.30 3.92 16.77
CA PRO A 12 -1.21 3.79 15.64
C PRO A 12 -1.28 5.06 14.78
N CYS A 13 -1.23 4.89 13.46
CA CYS A 13 -1.32 6.01 12.51
C CYS A 13 -2.68 6.70 12.59
N LYS A 14 -2.70 8.03 12.76
CA LYS A 14 -3.94 8.81 12.80
C LYS A 14 -4.37 9.16 11.37
N LEU A 15 -5.39 8.47 10.87
CA LEU A 15 -5.94 8.66 9.54
C LEU A 15 -7.10 9.65 9.62
N ARG A 16 -6.86 10.92 9.30
CA ARG A 16 -7.89 11.97 9.37
C ARG A 16 -8.87 11.81 8.21
N ARG A 17 -10.17 11.79 8.47
CA ARG A 17 -11.18 11.85 7.40
C ARG A 17 -11.03 13.10 6.53
N LYS A 18 -11.40 12.98 5.25
CA LYS A 18 -11.22 14.02 4.22
C LYS A 18 -9.76 14.43 4.05
N SER A 19 -8.85 13.47 4.19
CA SER A 19 -7.44 13.67 3.88
C SER A 19 -6.96 12.65 2.86
N GLU A 20 -5.77 12.90 2.35
CA GLU A 20 -4.99 11.96 1.55
C GLU A 20 -3.79 11.49 2.38
N VAL A 21 -3.43 10.22 2.22
CA VAL A 21 -2.26 9.60 2.84
C VAL A 21 -1.44 8.97 1.74
N SER A 22 -0.14 9.23 1.75
CA SER A 22 0.82 8.65 0.81
C SER A 22 1.64 7.56 1.50
N ILE A 23 1.98 6.54 0.74
CA ILE A 23 2.84 5.43 1.15
C ILE A 23 3.98 5.26 0.18
N GLU A 24 5.15 4.94 0.73
CA GLU A 24 6.33 4.55 -0.02
C GLU A 24 6.87 3.24 0.57
N GLU A 25 7.09 2.23 -0.29
CA GLU A 25 7.65 0.94 0.09
C GLU A 25 8.84 0.60 -0.81
N LYS A 26 9.97 0.24 -0.21
CA LYS A 26 11.11 -0.34 -0.93
C LYS A 26 11.10 -1.86 -0.84
N PHE A 27 11.09 -2.54 -1.99
CA PHE A 27 11.03 -3.99 -2.08
C PHE A 27 11.92 -4.54 -3.21
N THR A 28 12.17 -5.85 -3.16
CA THR A 28 12.93 -6.60 -4.17
C THR A 28 12.16 -7.87 -4.48
N PRO A 29 11.53 -8.00 -5.67
CA PRO A 29 10.89 -9.25 -6.04
C PRO A 29 11.96 -10.35 -6.22
N ASP A 30 11.62 -11.59 -5.91
CA ASP A 30 12.50 -12.76 -6.04
C ASP A 30 12.52 -13.35 -7.46
N ARG A 31 11.58 -12.94 -8.30
CA ARG A 31 11.37 -13.39 -9.68
C ARG A 31 10.81 -12.28 -10.55
N ASP A 32 10.80 -12.50 -11.86
CA ASP A 32 10.22 -11.56 -12.79
C ASP A 32 8.70 -11.47 -12.63
N LEU A 33 8.16 -10.26 -12.58
CA LEU A 33 6.74 -9.99 -12.36
C LEU A 33 6.18 -9.23 -13.57
N LYS A 34 5.29 -9.88 -14.33
CA LYS A 34 4.65 -9.27 -15.52
C LYS A 34 3.57 -8.26 -15.16
N THR A 35 2.96 -8.45 -14.00
CA THR A 35 1.93 -7.59 -13.42
C THR A 35 2.21 -7.44 -11.94
N LEU A 36 1.61 -6.43 -11.33
CA LEU A 36 1.64 -6.26 -9.89
C LEU A 36 0.36 -5.55 -9.48
N THR A 37 -0.30 -6.05 -8.44
CA THR A 37 -1.58 -5.51 -7.95
C THR A 37 -1.42 -5.02 -6.53
N THR A 38 -1.98 -3.86 -6.22
CA THR A 38 -2.12 -3.37 -4.85
C THR A 38 -3.36 -4.01 -4.25
N THR A 39 -3.22 -4.71 -3.12
CA THR A 39 -4.33 -5.30 -2.36
C THR A 39 -4.32 -4.75 -0.94
N VAL A 40 -5.44 -4.17 -0.52
CA VAL A 40 -5.56 -3.47 0.76
C VAL A 40 -6.87 -3.84 1.42
N HIS A 41 -6.80 -4.35 2.64
CA HIS A 41 -8.00 -4.65 3.41
C HIS A 41 -7.79 -4.33 4.89
N ALA A 42 -8.90 -4.04 5.55
CA ALA A 42 -8.95 -3.96 7.00
C ALA A 42 -10.27 -4.59 7.45
N GLU A 43 -10.24 -5.33 8.56
CA GLU A 43 -11.45 -5.84 9.20
C GLU A 43 -11.73 -5.06 10.48
N ILE A 44 -12.97 -4.62 10.63
CA ILE A 44 -13.44 -3.90 11.81
C ILE A 44 -14.68 -4.61 12.32
N LEU A 45 -14.58 -5.22 13.50
CA LEU A 45 -15.70 -5.91 14.15
C LEU A 45 -16.38 -6.97 13.24
N GLY A 46 -15.58 -7.66 12.42
CA GLY A 46 -16.05 -8.66 11.46
C GLY A 46 -16.62 -8.08 10.15
N ILE A 47 -16.52 -6.77 9.93
CA ILE A 47 -16.93 -6.10 8.69
C ILE A 47 -15.67 -5.70 7.89
N PRO A 48 -15.54 -6.11 6.62
CA PRO A 48 -14.46 -5.65 5.77
C PRO A 48 -14.65 -4.16 5.45
N LEU A 49 -13.62 -3.36 5.67
CA LEU A 49 -13.55 -1.95 5.29
C LEU A 49 -12.72 -1.83 4.00
N PRO A 50 -13.34 -1.55 2.85
CA PRO A 50 -12.61 -1.40 1.59
C PRO A 50 -11.95 -0.02 1.51
N PHE A 51 -10.66 0.02 1.14
CA PHE A 51 -10.00 1.26 0.75
C PHE A 51 -10.28 1.56 -0.73
N ILE A 52 -11.37 2.27 -0.97
CA ILE A 52 -11.92 2.54 -2.31
C ILE A 52 -10.88 3.20 -3.22
N GLY A 53 -10.72 2.64 -4.41
CA GLY A 53 -9.87 3.17 -5.48
C GLY A 53 -8.40 2.77 -5.39
N VAL A 54 -8.04 1.91 -4.43
CA VAL A 54 -6.65 1.47 -4.20
C VAL A 54 -6.59 -0.04 -4.12
N ASP A 55 -7.54 -0.65 -3.41
CA ASP A 55 -7.64 -2.11 -3.37
C ASP A 55 -7.93 -2.70 -4.76
N ASN A 56 -7.27 -3.82 -5.05
CA ASN A 56 -7.30 -4.56 -6.30
C ASN A 56 -7.02 -3.70 -7.55
N THR A 57 -6.08 -2.75 -7.44
CA THR A 57 -5.67 -1.89 -8.56
C THR A 57 -4.25 -2.19 -9.03
N SER A 58 -3.95 -1.93 -10.31
CA SER A 58 -2.60 -2.10 -10.84
C SER A 58 -1.59 -1.25 -10.06
N ALA A 59 -0.53 -1.88 -9.55
CA ALA A 59 0.60 -1.21 -8.94
C ALA A 59 1.62 -0.72 -9.99
N CYS A 60 1.53 -1.18 -11.25
CA CYS A 60 2.57 -0.94 -12.25
C CYS A 60 2.85 0.55 -12.50
N ASP A 61 1.80 1.38 -12.53
CA ASP A 61 1.95 2.83 -12.75
C ASP A 61 2.57 3.57 -11.55
N ASN A 62 2.64 2.89 -10.40
CA ASN A 62 3.10 3.39 -9.11
C ASN A 62 4.53 2.93 -8.78
N LEU A 63 5.26 2.36 -9.75
CA LEU A 63 6.60 1.82 -9.57
C LEU A 63 7.68 2.75 -10.11
N TYR A 64 8.74 2.83 -9.32
CA TYR A 64 9.94 3.60 -9.58
C TYR A 64 11.18 2.71 -9.38
N GLU A 65 12.25 3.09 -10.04
CA GLU A 65 13.58 2.53 -9.82
C GLU A 65 14.09 2.81 -8.39
N GLU A 66 15.22 2.21 -7.99
CA GLU A 66 15.79 2.38 -6.63
C GLU A 66 16.06 3.85 -6.27
N ASP A 67 16.24 4.73 -7.26
CA ASP A 67 16.39 6.18 -7.07
C ASP A 67 15.10 6.87 -6.56
N GLY A 68 13.94 6.21 -6.65
CA GLY A 68 12.63 6.72 -6.24
C GLY A 68 12.07 7.85 -7.12
N THR A 69 12.67 8.11 -8.28
CA THR A 69 12.29 9.21 -9.19
C THR A 69 12.09 8.74 -10.64
N THR A 70 12.88 7.78 -11.11
CA THR A 70 12.76 7.22 -12.46
C THR A 70 11.61 6.22 -12.48
N LYS A 71 10.64 6.40 -13.38
CA LYS A 71 9.53 5.44 -13.55
C LYS A 71 10.06 4.11 -14.09
N ALA A 72 9.64 3.01 -13.47
CA ALA A 72 9.99 1.66 -13.91
C ALA A 72 8.84 1.04 -14.71
N GLY A 73 7.68 0.87 -14.07
CA GLY A 73 6.57 0.11 -14.66
C GLY A 73 6.82 -1.40 -14.68
N CYS A 74 5.78 -2.18 -14.98
CA CYS A 74 5.93 -3.61 -15.24
C CYS A 74 6.38 -3.85 -16.69
N PRO A 75 7.13 -4.93 -16.99
CA PRO A 75 7.52 -6.00 -16.08
C PRO A 75 8.68 -5.63 -15.14
N LEU A 76 8.66 -6.19 -13.93
CA LEU A 76 9.76 -6.09 -12.96
C LEU A 76 10.71 -7.28 -13.09
N GLN A 77 12.00 -7.03 -12.82
CA GLN A 77 13.03 -8.06 -12.82
C GLN A 77 13.27 -8.59 -11.40
N GLY A 78 13.39 -9.92 -11.26
CA GLY A 78 13.79 -10.56 -10.01
C GLY A 78 15.18 -10.12 -9.54
N GLY A 79 15.34 -9.92 -8.22
CA GLY A 79 16.58 -9.51 -7.59
C GLY A 79 16.91 -8.01 -7.71
N LYS A 80 16.14 -7.23 -8.47
CA LYS A 80 16.31 -5.77 -8.60
C LYS A 80 15.44 -5.02 -7.58
N LYS A 81 15.98 -3.96 -6.96
CA LYS A 81 15.22 -3.12 -6.02
C LYS A 81 14.34 -2.12 -6.75
N TYR A 82 13.15 -1.93 -6.22
CA TYR A 82 12.16 -0.96 -6.70
C TYR A 82 11.57 -0.17 -5.54
N VAL A 83 11.01 0.99 -5.87
CA VAL A 83 10.24 1.83 -4.95
C VAL A 83 8.80 1.90 -5.43
N TYR A 84 7.88 1.42 -4.61
CA TYR A 84 6.45 1.56 -4.81
C TYR A 84 5.95 2.83 -4.10
N LYS A 85 5.19 3.67 -4.79
CA LYS A 85 4.58 4.88 -4.21
C LYS A 85 3.12 4.97 -4.57
N ASN A 86 2.25 5.10 -3.59
CA ASN A 86 0.81 5.27 -3.83
C ASN A 86 0.21 6.28 -2.86
N SER A 87 -0.96 6.81 -3.17
CA SER A 87 -1.77 7.61 -2.26
C SER A 87 -3.20 7.14 -2.21
N PHE A 88 -3.84 7.32 -1.07
CA PHE A 88 -5.24 6.96 -0.89
C PHE A 88 -5.98 8.00 -0.06
N LYS A 89 -7.28 8.14 -0.34
CA LYS A 89 -8.17 9.05 0.38
C LYS A 89 -8.79 8.35 1.59
N VAL A 90 -8.72 9.02 2.74
CA VAL A 90 -9.46 8.63 3.93
C VAL A 90 -10.84 9.29 3.85
N LEU A 91 -11.83 8.56 3.33
CA LEU A 91 -13.14 9.12 3.02
C LEU A 91 -13.94 9.44 4.29
N GLU A 92 -14.84 10.43 4.20
CA GLU A 92 -15.72 10.82 5.31
C GLU A 92 -16.62 9.69 5.79
N ILE A 93 -17.01 8.79 4.88
CA ILE A 93 -17.90 7.66 5.15
C ILE A 93 -17.25 6.58 6.04
N TYR A 94 -15.92 6.52 6.12
CA TYR A 94 -15.23 5.48 6.90
C TYR A 94 -15.41 5.70 8.40
N PRO A 95 -15.86 4.71 9.19
CA PRO A 95 -16.17 4.87 10.62
C PRO A 95 -14.95 5.31 11.44
N LYS A 96 -15.17 6.10 12.50
CA LYS A 96 -14.11 6.47 13.43
C LYS A 96 -13.84 5.28 14.35
N THR A 97 -12.72 4.62 14.16
CA THR A 97 -12.38 3.40 14.90
C THR A 97 -10.90 3.09 14.78
N SER A 98 -10.42 2.24 15.67
CA SER A 98 -9.12 1.57 15.52
C SER A 98 -9.26 0.39 14.55
N LEU A 99 -8.21 0.15 13.77
CA LEU A 99 -8.11 -0.96 12.83
C LEU A 99 -6.65 -1.32 12.58
N VAL A 100 -6.42 -2.45 11.93
CA VAL A 100 -5.12 -2.81 11.34
C VAL A 100 -5.33 -2.82 9.83
N VAL A 101 -4.54 -2.02 9.11
CA VAL A 101 -4.52 -2.04 7.64
C VAL A 101 -3.54 -3.10 7.20
N HIS A 102 -4.00 -4.08 6.45
CA HIS A 102 -3.14 -4.99 5.71
C HIS A 102 -2.93 -4.42 4.31
N TRP A 103 -1.67 -4.23 3.92
CA TRP A 103 -1.29 -3.74 2.60
C TRP A 103 -0.33 -4.73 1.96
N ALA A 104 -0.64 -5.16 0.75
CA ALA A 104 0.19 -6.10 0.00
C ALA A 104 0.32 -5.69 -1.47
N LEU A 105 1.46 -6.04 -2.05
CA LEU A 105 1.65 -6.10 -3.50
C LEU A 105 1.58 -7.56 -3.92
N THR A 106 0.71 -7.89 -4.86
CA THR A 106 0.42 -9.27 -5.24
C THR A 106 0.69 -9.54 -6.72
N TYR A 107 1.11 -10.77 -7.01
CA TYR A 107 1.27 -11.31 -8.35
C TYR A 107 0.63 -12.69 -8.40
N ASP A 108 -0.30 -12.92 -9.35
CA ASP A 108 -1.12 -14.13 -9.44
C ASP A 108 -1.80 -14.51 -8.10
N ASN A 109 -2.40 -13.52 -7.42
CA ASN A 109 -3.06 -13.65 -6.12
C ASN A 109 -2.15 -14.16 -4.98
N LYS A 110 -0.83 -14.01 -5.12
CA LYS A 110 0.15 -14.30 -4.07
C LYS A 110 0.88 -13.04 -3.69
N ASP A 111 1.09 -12.85 -2.39
CA ASP A 111 1.87 -11.74 -1.86
C ASP A 111 3.31 -11.83 -2.35
N VAL A 112 3.78 -10.73 -2.95
CA VAL A 112 5.18 -10.46 -3.25
C VAL A 112 5.82 -9.76 -2.04
N THR A 113 5.08 -8.82 -1.46
CA THR A 113 5.42 -8.16 -0.19
C THR A 113 4.12 -7.74 0.49
N CYS A 114 4.13 -7.72 1.82
CA CYS A 114 3.03 -7.21 2.62
C CYS A 114 3.52 -6.63 3.95
N PHE A 115 2.73 -5.75 4.54
CA PHE A 115 2.94 -5.21 5.88
C PHE A 115 1.61 -4.80 6.52
N GLU A 116 1.63 -4.66 7.84
CA GLU A 116 0.48 -4.28 8.64
C GLU A 116 0.70 -2.92 9.32
N ILE A 117 -0.34 -2.08 9.33
CA ILE A 117 -0.31 -0.77 9.96
C ILE A 117 -1.41 -0.70 11.02
N PRO A 118 -1.07 -0.68 12.33
CA PRO A 118 -2.01 -0.26 13.35
C PRO A 118 -2.42 1.19 13.09
N ALA A 119 -3.72 1.45 12.97
CA ALA A 119 -4.25 2.75 12.59
C ALA A 119 -5.51 3.11 13.37
N LYS A 120 -5.84 4.41 13.36
CA LYS A 120 -7.08 4.95 13.91
C LYS A 120 -7.64 6.01 12.99
N ILE A 121 -8.86 5.81 12.51
CA ILE A 121 -9.59 6.80 11.72
C ILE A 121 -10.21 7.84 12.66
N ILE A 122 -9.91 9.13 12.40
CA ILE A 122 -10.34 10.27 13.24
C ILE A 122 -11.15 11.32 12.48
#